data_AF-A0A0R3SWI1-F1
#
_entry.id   AF-A0A0R3SWI1-F1
#
_cell.length_a   1.000
_cell.length_b   1.000
_cell.length_c   1.000
_cell.angle_alpha   90.00
_cell.angle_beta   90.00
_cell.angle_gamma   90.00
#
_symmetry.space_group_name_H-M   'P 1'
#
loop_
_entity.id
_entity.type
_entity.pdbx_description
1 polymer ?
#
loop_
_entity_poly.entity_id
_entity_poly.type
_entity_poly.pdbx_seq_one_letter_code
_entity_poly.pdbx_strand_id
1 'polypeptide(L)'
;MIFSNTKYVLATFAIILFTCLAVSIDVSVCGSIFSTGCQNISLLYVQMTGLMATALAIFIVAAILSVMALMKSVKWFAILEFVVLVAGAVLMLAALCIYYRKNYYWAPLMGEIAMTLSFETAAFLLMEILT
;
A
#
# COMPACT_ATOMS: atom_id res chain seq x y z
N MET A 1 1.51 6.08 -25.51
CA MET A 1 1.85 6.63 -24.17
C MET A 1 0.62 6.73 -23.26
N ILE A 2 -0.46 7.42 -23.64
CA ILE A 2 -1.64 7.64 -22.76
C ILE A 2 -2.32 6.32 -22.30
N PHE A 3 -2.47 5.33 -23.20
CA PHE A 3 -3.06 4.03 -22.87
C PHE A 3 -2.17 3.11 -22.00
N SER A 4 -0.85 3.34 -21.94
CA SER A 4 0.07 2.57 -21.06
C SER A 4 -0.13 3.00 -19.62
N ASN A 5 -0.22 4.32 -19.42
CA ASN A 5 -0.29 4.95 -18.10
C ASN A 5 -1.62 4.72 -17.37
N THR A 6 -2.71 4.44 -18.09
CA THR A 6 -4.03 4.16 -17.47
C THR A 6 -4.02 2.88 -16.62
N LYS A 7 -3.19 1.90 -16.99
CA LYS A 7 -3.09 0.62 -16.27
C LYS A 7 -2.50 0.81 -14.87
N TYR A 8 -1.49 1.67 -14.74
CA TYR A 8 -0.88 1.98 -13.45
C TYR A 8 -1.83 2.73 -12.53
N VAL A 9 -2.62 3.68 -13.04
CA VAL A 9 -3.65 4.34 -12.24
C VAL A 9 -4.68 3.35 -11.71
N LEU A 10 -5.16 2.42 -12.54
CA LEU A 10 -6.10 1.40 -12.12
C LEU A 10 -5.49 0.46 -11.07
N ALA A 11 -4.24 0.05 -11.26
CA ALA A 11 -3.54 -0.82 -10.33
C ALA A 11 -3.27 -0.14 -8.98
N THR A 12 -2.82 1.11 -8.98
CA THR A 12 -2.62 1.91 -7.76
C THR A 12 -3.93 2.16 -7.03
N PHE A 13 -5.04 2.34 -7.76
CA PHE A 13 -6.37 2.43 -7.15
C PHE A 13 -6.78 1.13 -6.47
N ALA A 14 -6.54 -0.03 -7.10
CA ALA A 14 -6.80 -1.33 -6.49
C ALA A 14 -5.94 -1.54 -5.22
N ILE A 15 -4.65 -1.19 -5.26
CA ILE A 15 -3.75 -1.24 -4.10
C ILE A 15 -4.31 -0.41 -2.93
N ILE A 16 -4.78 0.80 -3.19
CA ILE A 16 -5.39 1.66 -2.16
C ILE A 16 -6.65 1.01 -1.59
N LEU A 17 -7.54 0.47 -2.42
CA LEU A 17 -8.75 -0.20 -1.95
C LEU A 17 -8.44 -1.40 -1.04
N PHE A 18 -7.50 -2.25 -1.45
CA PHE A 18 -7.08 -3.39 -0.63
C PHE A 18 -6.37 -2.95 0.65
N THR A 19 -5.59 -1.86 0.61
CA THR A 19 -4.96 -1.28 1.80
C THR A 19 -6.01 -0.71 2.76
N CYS A 20 -7.03 0.01 2.25
CA CYS A 20 -8.16 0.48 3.05
C CYS A 20 -8.92 -0.68 3.68
N LEU A 21 -9.21 -1.74 2.92
CA LEU A 21 -9.86 -2.94 3.43
C LEU A 21 -9.01 -3.62 4.50
N ALA A 22 -7.70 -3.74 4.29
CA ALA A 22 -6.77 -4.30 5.27
C ALA A 22 -6.80 -3.56 6.60
N VAL A 23 -7.03 -2.24 6.58
CA VAL A 23 -7.08 -1.39 7.76
C VAL A 23 -8.49 -1.30 8.39
N SER A 24 -9.54 -1.30 7.57
CA SER A 24 -10.92 -1.15 8.01
C SER A 24 -11.57 -2.45 8.48
N ILE A 25 -11.10 -3.62 8.03
CA ILE A 25 -11.64 -4.91 8.47
C ILE A 25 -11.37 -5.08 9.96
N ASP A 26 -12.45 -5.32 10.72
CA ASP A 26 -12.38 -5.56 12.16
C ASP A 26 -11.47 -6.76 12.48
N VAL A 27 -10.42 -6.49 13.26
CA VAL A 27 -9.70 -7.54 13.97
C VAL A 27 -10.53 -7.96 15.15
N SER A 28 -11.02 -9.20 15.12
CA SER A 28 -11.90 -9.84 16.13
C SER A 28 -11.48 -9.71 17.62
N VAL A 29 -10.30 -9.15 17.92
CA VAL A 29 -9.79 -8.89 19.27
C VAL A 29 -10.12 -7.48 19.77
N CYS A 30 -10.27 -6.51 18.86
CA CYS A 30 -10.35 -5.11 19.25
C CYS A 30 -11.16 -4.18 18.31
N GLY A 31 -11.80 -4.76 17.29
CA GLY A 31 -12.53 -4.02 16.27
C GLY A 31 -11.59 -3.49 15.18
N SER A 32 -11.89 -2.34 14.58
CA SER A 32 -11.06 -1.73 13.54
C SER A 32 -9.63 -1.48 14.04
N ILE A 33 -8.63 -1.60 13.15
CA ILE A 33 -7.22 -1.37 13.46
C ILE A 33 -7.02 0.06 14.01
N PHE A 34 -7.82 1.04 13.56
CA PHE A 34 -7.81 2.42 14.09
C PHE A 34 -8.64 2.64 15.36
N SER A 35 -9.32 1.61 15.88
CA SER A 35 -10.11 1.75 17.10
C SER A 35 -9.21 2.06 18.29
N THR A 36 -9.63 2.98 19.15
CA THR A 36 -8.93 3.37 20.38
C THR A 36 -8.69 2.20 21.32
N GLY A 37 -9.50 1.14 21.22
CA GLY A 37 -9.24 -0.10 21.92
C GLY A 37 -7.91 -0.75 21.49
N CYS A 38 -7.59 -0.77 20.19
CA CYS A 38 -6.48 -1.57 19.66
C CYS A 38 -5.15 -0.84 19.90
N GLN A 39 -5.18 0.49 19.85
CA GLN A 39 -4.06 1.35 20.19
C GLN A 39 -3.70 1.33 21.68
N ASN A 40 -4.64 0.98 22.57
CA ASN A 40 -4.39 1.03 24.01
C ASN A 40 -3.95 -0.32 24.62
N ILE A 41 -3.96 -1.42 23.85
CA ILE A 41 -3.66 -2.77 24.37
C ILE A 41 -2.15 -3.05 24.43
N SER A 42 -1.37 -2.62 23.42
CA SER A 42 0.09 -2.83 23.46
C SER A 42 0.82 -1.93 22.47
N LEU A 43 2.08 -1.60 22.81
CA LEU A 43 2.97 -0.78 21.98
C LEU A 43 3.20 -1.38 20.57
N LEU A 44 3.12 -2.71 20.45
CA LEU A 44 3.21 -3.42 19.16
C LEU A 44 2.03 -3.11 18.23
N TYR A 45 0.81 -3.01 18.76
CA TYR A 45 -0.37 -2.64 17.96
C TYR A 45 -0.29 -1.19 17.50
N VAL A 46 0.18 -0.28 18.37
CA VAL A 46 0.42 1.12 17.98
C VAL A 46 1.41 1.21 16.84
N GLN A 47 2.57 0.53 16.93
CA GLN A 47 3.56 0.52 15.87
C GLN A 47 3.00 -0.04 14.56
N MET A 48 2.30 -1.16 14.60
CA MET A 48 1.68 -1.78 13.43
C MET A 48 0.67 -0.84 12.76
N THR A 49 -0.22 -0.22 13.54
CA THR A 49 -1.22 0.74 13.02
C THR A 49 -0.55 1.94 12.36
N GLY A 50 0.56 2.43 12.94
CA GLY A 50 1.37 3.50 12.38
C GLY A 50 2.03 3.11 11.06
N LEU A 51 2.59 1.91 10.95
CA LEU A 51 3.17 1.41 9.70
C LEU A 51 2.12 1.26 8.60
N MET A 52 0.94 0.72 8.90
CA MET A 52 -0.14 0.61 7.92
C MET A 52 -0.69 1.97 7.49
N ALA A 53 -0.86 2.91 8.43
CA ALA A 53 -1.30 4.27 8.13
C ALA A 53 -0.29 5.03 7.26
N THR A 54 1.00 4.89 7.54
CA THR A 54 2.06 5.50 6.73
C THR A 54 2.15 4.86 5.35
N ALA A 55 2.01 3.54 5.23
CA ALA A 55 1.94 2.86 3.94
C ALA A 55 0.74 3.33 3.10
N LEU A 56 -0.45 3.47 3.72
CA LEU A 56 -1.64 4.02 3.05
C LEU A 56 -1.37 5.45 2.53
N ALA A 57 -0.79 6.32 3.37
CA ALA A 57 -0.46 7.69 2.96
C ALA A 57 0.51 7.71 1.77
N ILE A 58 1.50 6.83 1.78
CA ILE A 58 2.48 6.69 0.69
C ILE A 58 1.80 6.20 -0.60
N PHE A 59 0.89 5.23 -0.52
CA PHE A 59 0.13 4.78 -1.70
C PHE A 59 -0.81 5.85 -2.26
N ILE A 60 -1.39 6.70 -1.41
CA ILE A 60 -2.16 7.88 -1.86
C ILE A 60 -1.24 8.84 -2.63
N VAL A 61 -0.03 9.09 -2.13
CA VAL A 61 0.97 9.91 -2.85
C VAL A 61 1.35 9.26 -4.19
N ALA A 62 1.54 7.93 -4.23
CA ALA A 62 1.78 7.21 -5.48
C ALA A 62 0.64 7.39 -6.49
N ALA A 63 -0.62 7.34 -6.04
CA ALA A 63 -1.77 7.57 -6.92
C ALA A 63 -1.78 9.00 -7.49
N ILE A 64 -1.50 10.00 -6.66
CA ILE A 64 -1.39 11.40 -7.12
C ILE A 64 -0.28 11.53 -8.17
N LEU A 65 0.88 10.89 -7.94
CA LEU A 65 1.98 10.85 -8.90
C LEU A 65 1.59 10.19 -10.22
N SER A 66 0.87 9.06 -10.15
CA SER A 66 0.37 8.34 -11.33
C SER A 66 -0.60 9.19 -12.17
N VAL A 67 -1.51 9.91 -11.50
CA VAL A 67 -2.42 10.86 -12.17
C VAL A 67 -1.66 12.04 -12.77
N MET A 68 -0.64 12.56 -12.09
CA MET A 68 0.20 13.63 -12.64
C MET A 68 1.04 13.16 -13.83
N ALA A 69 1.52 11.92 -13.82
CA ALA A 69 2.26 11.31 -14.93
C ALA A 69 1.39 11.14 -16.19
N LEU A 70 0.07 10.98 -16.04
CA LEU A 70 -0.88 11.03 -17.17
C LEU A 70 -0.96 12.43 -17.80
N MET A 71 -0.99 13.48 -16.98
CA MET A 71 -1.15 14.86 -17.45
C MET A 71 0.16 15.43 -18.02
N LYS A 72 1.29 15.06 -17.42
CA LYS A 72 2.62 15.59 -17.79
C LYS A 72 3.55 14.40 -17.98
N SER A 73 3.90 14.11 -19.23
CA SER A 73 4.80 13.01 -19.64
C SER A 73 6.27 13.28 -19.26
N VAL A 74 6.52 13.55 -17.98
CA VAL A 74 7.87 13.77 -17.45
C VAL A 74 8.36 12.45 -16.88
N LYS A 75 9.45 11.92 -17.44
CA LYS A 75 10.08 10.66 -16.99
C LYS A 75 10.42 10.63 -15.49
N TRP A 76 10.67 11.81 -14.90
CA TRP A 76 10.94 11.95 -13.47
C TRP A 76 9.78 11.51 -12.57
N PHE A 77 8.52 11.65 -13.00
CA PHE A 77 7.37 11.21 -12.20
C PHE A 77 7.27 9.69 -12.10
N ALA A 78 7.60 8.96 -13.18
CA ALA A 78 7.59 7.50 -13.18
C ALA A 78 8.65 6.91 -12.24
N ILE A 79 9.84 7.52 -12.19
CA ILE A 79 10.91 7.11 -11.26
C ILE A 79 10.47 7.36 -9.81
N LEU A 80 9.86 8.52 -9.55
CA LEU A 80 9.38 8.84 -8.21
C LEU A 80 8.23 7.90 -7.79
N GLU A 81 7.31 7.60 -8.69
CA GLU A 81 6.21 6.64 -8.47
C GLU A 81 6.76 5.24 -8.12
N PHE A 82 7.77 4.77 -8.84
CA PHE A 82 8.46 3.51 -8.53
C PHE A 82 9.04 3.49 -7.10
N VAL A 83 9.78 4.54 -6.71
CA VAL A 83 10.39 4.61 -5.38
C VAL A 83 9.32 4.63 -4.28
N VAL A 84 8.23 5.37 -4.49
CA VAL A 84 7.12 5.49 -3.54
C VAL A 84 6.36 4.16 -3.40
N LEU A 85 6.10 3.46 -4.51
CA LEU A 85 5.45 2.14 -4.49
C LEU A 85 6.28 1.10 -3.73
N VAL A 86 7.59 1.05 -3.99
CA VAL A 86 8.49 0.12 -3.29
C VAL A 86 8.57 0.45 -1.80
N ALA A 87 8.69 1.73 -1.43
CA ALA A 87 8.69 2.15 -0.04
C ALA A 87 7.39 1.76 0.69
N GLY A 88 6.23 1.97 0.05
CA GLY A 88 4.93 1.56 0.57
C GLY A 88 4.81 0.05 0.75
N ALA A 89 5.29 -0.73 -0.22
CA ALA A 89 5.29 -2.19 -0.16
C ALA A 89 6.17 -2.73 0.97
N VAL A 90 7.35 -2.15 1.19
CA VAL A 90 8.25 -2.54 2.30
C VAL A 90 7.63 -2.23 3.67
N LEU A 91 6.95 -1.09 3.81
CA LEU A 91 6.23 -0.74 5.05
C LEU A 91 5.06 -1.68 5.31
N MET A 92 4.32 -2.07 4.27
CA MET A 92 3.27 -3.10 4.37
C MET A 92 3.83 -4.45 4.78
N LEU A 93 4.95 -4.89 4.19
CA LEU A 93 5.64 -6.12 4.57
C LEU A 93 6.01 -6.11 6.06
N ALA A 94 6.61 -5.01 6.53
CA ALA A 94 6.98 -4.86 7.93
C ALA A 94 5.76 -4.89 8.87
N ALA A 95 4.64 -4.27 8.48
CA ALA A 95 3.39 -4.34 9.25
C ALA A 95 2.82 -5.77 9.31
N LEU A 96 2.85 -6.51 8.20
CA LEU A 96 2.38 -7.90 8.12
C LEU A 96 3.25 -8.86 8.94
N CYS A 97 4.57 -8.67 8.96
CA CYS A 97 5.48 -9.46 9.80
C CYS A 97 5.15 -9.33 11.29
N ILE A 98 4.70 -8.15 11.74
CA ILE A 98 4.26 -7.93 13.12
C ILE A 98 2.89 -8.61 13.36
N TYR A 99 2.02 -8.61 12.35
CA TYR A 99 0.66 -9.12 12.43
C TYR A 99 0.57 -10.66 12.49
N TYR A 100 1.40 -11.39 11.73
CA TYR A 100 1.39 -12.86 11.62
C TYR A 100 1.62 -13.61 12.94
N ARG A 101 1.96 -12.90 14.01
CA ARG A 101 2.16 -13.47 15.35
C ARG A 101 0.87 -13.93 16.03
N LYS A 102 -0.31 -13.55 15.53
CA LYS A 102 -1.62 -13.97 16.07
C LYS A 102 -2.54 -14.41 14.93
N ASN A 103 -3.13 -15.60 15.05
CA ASN A 103 -3.93 -16.34 14.07
C ASN A 103 -5.23 -15.65 13.58
N TYR A 104 -5.15 -14.43 13.04
CA TYR A 104 -6.27 -13.71 12.42
C TYR A 104 -6.01 -13.58 10.93
N TYR A 105 -6.88 -14.11 10.08
CA TYR A 105 -6.52 -14.34 8.67
C TYR A 105 -6.98 -13.24 7.72
N TRP A 106 -8.02 -12.46 8.04
CA TRP A 106 -8.69 -11.60 7.05
C TRP A 106 -7.97 -10.27 6.74
N ALA A 107 -7.60 -9.49 7.76
CA ALA A 107 -6.87 -8.23 7.57
C ALA A 107 -5.45 -8.41 6.95
N PRO A 108 -4.63 -9.40 7.37
CA PRO A 108 -3.29 -9.56 6.79
C PRO A 108 -3.37 -10.13 5.38
N LEU A 109 -4.36 -10.95 5.06
CA LEU A 109 -4.59 -11.43 3.69
C LEU A 109 -4.84 -10.26 2.73
N MET A 110 -5.68 -9.30 3.12
CA MET A 110 -5.92 -8.10 2.29
C MET A 110 -4.68 -7.22 2.18
N GLY A 111 -3.89 -7.10 3.25
CA GLY A 111 -2.62 -6.37 3.22
C GLY A 111 -1.57 -7.04 2.34
N GLU A 112 -1.53 -8.38 2.34
CA GLU A 112 -0.60 -9.19 1.53
C GLU A 112 -0.93 -9.07 0.05
N ILE A 113 -2.22 -9.10 -0.33
CA ILE A 113 -2.68 -8.86 -1.70
C ILE A 113 -2.26 -7.45 -2.18
N ALA A 114 -2.46 -6.44 -1.34
CA ALA A 114 -2.03 -5.07 -1.66
C ALA A 114 -0.51 -4.98 -1.84
N MET A 115 0.26 -5.68 -0.99
CA MET A 115 1.72 -5.73 -1.08
C MET A 115 2.20 -6.39 -2.37
N THR A 116 1.67 -7.57 -2.72
CA THR A 116 2.06 -8.29 -3.93
C THR A 116 1.73 -7.50 -5.19
N LEU A 117 0.54 -6.88 -5.24
CA LEU A 117 0.16 -6.00 -6.34
C LEU A 117 1.09 -4.78 -6.45
N SER A 118 1.53 -4.21 -5.32
CA SER A 118 2.48 -3.10 -5.30
C SER A 118 3.86 -3.48 -5.85
N PHE A 119 4.34 -4.69 -5.54
CA PHE A 119 5.59 -5.20 -6.10
C PHE A 119 5.48 -5.48 -7.60
N GLU A 120 4.36 -6.04 -8.03
CA GLU A 120 4.10 -6.32 -9.44
C GLU A 120 4.03 -5.01 -10.26
N THR A 121 3.29 -4.00 -9.78
CA THR A 121 3.22 -2.69 -10.46
C THR A 121 4.58 -1.99 -10.50
N ALA A 122 5.36 -2.06 -9.41
CA ALA A 122 6.71 -1.53 -9.38
C ALA A 122 7.63 -2.24 -10.40
N ALA A 123 7.53 -3.55 -10.54
CA ALA A 123 8.32 -4.32 -11.52
C ALA A 123 7.96 -3.93 -12.96
N PHE A 124 6.66 -3.75 -13.26
CA PHE A 124 6.23 -3.28 -14.59
C PHE A 124 6.69 -1.86 -14.90
N LEU A 125 6.58 -0.94 -13.94
CA LEU A 125 7.11 0.42 -14.05
C LEU A 125 8.62 0.41 -14.32
N LEU A 126 9.38 -0.44 -13.62
CA LEU A 126 10.82 -0.58 -13.83
C LEU A 126 11.15 -1.01 -15.27
N MET A 127 10.43 -2.00 -15.82
CA MET A 127 10.66 -2.46 -17.19
C MET A 127 10.38 -1.36 -18.22
N GLU A 128 9.35 -0.53 -18.00
CA GLU A 128 9.01 0.59 -18.89
C GLU A 128 9.99 1.77 -18.76
N ILE A 129 10.65 1.94 -17.61
CA ILE A 129 11.73 2.93 -17.44
C ILE A 129 12.99 2.48 -18.20
N LEU A 130 13.24 1.16 -18.26
CA LEU A 130 14.47 0.59 -18.80
C LEU A 130 14.42 0.38 -20.32
N THR A 131 13.21 0.28 -20.91
CA THR A 131 12.97 0.14 -22.35
C THR A 131 12.73 1.49 -23.02
#